data_AF-A0A524HNQ9-F1
#
_entry.id   AF-A0A524HNQ9-F1
#
_cell.length_a   1.000
_cell.length_b   1.000
_cell.length_c   1.000
_cell.angle_alpha   90.00
_cell.angle_beta   90.00
_cell.angle_gamma   90.00
#
_symmetry.space_group_name_H-M   'P 1'
#
loop_
_entity.id
_entity.type
_entity.pdbx_description
1 polymer ?
#
loop_
_entity_poly.entity_id
_entity_poly.type
_entity_poly.pdbx_seq_one_letter_code
_entity_poly.pdbx_strand_id
1 'polypeptide(L)'
;MSDTTASLHRKIVGAGDLQSVVRTMKAVAASSIGQYENSVRALADYYHTVELGLGVCLRESGSTPLIAERKRQTDAGAIGVVVFGSDQGLVGQFNDVVADYTIKTL
;
A
#
# COMPACT_ATOMS: atom_id res chain seq x y z
N MET A 1 22.11 -0.69 38.23
CA MET A 1 22.22 -1.65 37.11
C MET A 1 23.69 -1.93 36.92
N SER A 2 24.22 -2.99 37.53
CA SER A 2 25.65 -3.29 37.45
C SER A 2 25.93 -3.91 36.09
N ASP A 3 26.63 -3.18 35.20
CA ASP A 3 27.12 -3.74 33.95
C ASP A 3 28.17 -4.82 34.28
N THR A 4 27.70 -6.07 34.34
CA THR A 4 28.56 -7.24 34.44
C THR A 4 29.06 -7.62 33.04
N THR A 5 30.21 -8.27 32.97
CA THR A 5 30.72 -8.84 31.71
C THR A 5 29.69 -9.76 31.05
N ALA A 6 28.93 -10.52 31.84
CA ALA A 6 27.82 -11.34 31.36
C ALA A 6 26.66 -10.53 30.75
N SER A 7 26.28 -9.40 31.34
CA SER A 7 25.23 -8.54 30.77
C SER A 7 25.68 -7.84 29.49
N LEU A 8 26.96 -7.47 29.39
CA LEU A 8 27.54 -6.92 28.16
C LEU A 8 27.59 -7.97 27.05
N HIS A 9 28.06 -9.18 27.36
CA HIS A 9 28.07 -10.29 26.40
C HIS A 9 26.67 -10.60 25.85
N ARG A 10 25.65 -10.63 26.73
CA ARG A 10 24.26 -10.84 26.30
C ARG A 10 23.76 -9.73 25.35
N LYS A 11 24.09 -8.47 25.62
CA LYS A 11 23.74 -7.34 24.73
C LYS A 11 24.42 -7.47 23.36
N ILE A 12 25.69 -7.87 23.32
CA ILE A 12 26.44 -8.07 22.07
C ILE A 12 25.82 -9.18 21.23
N VAL A 13 25.52 -10.33 21.84
CA VAL A 13 24.87 -11.45 21.14
C VAL A 13 23.50 -11.03 20.61
N GLY A 14 22.67 -10.42 21.46
CA GLY A 14 21.33 -9.97 21.05
C GLY A 14 21.36 -8.93 19.92
N ALA A 15 22.32 -8.01 19.94
CA ALA A 15 22.52 -7.05 18.84
C ALA A 15 22.94 -7.74 17.53
N GLY A 16 23.79 -8.77 17.62
CA GLY A 16 24.18 -9.60 16.47
C GLY A 16 22.99 -10.33 15.84
N ASP A 17 22.15 -10.95 16.68
CA ASP A 17 20.95 -11.65 16.21
C ASP A 17 19.96 -10.69 15.54
N LEU A 18 19.71 -9.53 16.14
CA LEU A 18 18.87 -8.48 15.55
C LEU A 18 19.43 -7.99 14.21
N GLN A 19 20.75 -7.78 14.11
CA GLN A 19 21.39 -7.38 12.86
C GLN A 19 21.19 -8.43 11.76
N SER A 20 21.28 -9.72 12.10
CA SER A 20 21.09 -10.82 11.15
C SER A 20 19.66 -10.86 10.60
N VAL A 21 18.66 -10.72 11.47
CA VAL A 21 17.24 -10.68 11.09
C VAL A 21 16.95 -9.48 10.20
N VAL A 22 17.37 -8.27 10.61
CA VAL A 22 17.15 -7.05 9.82
C VAL A 22 17.84 -7.13 8.45
N ARG A 23 19.04 -7.70 8.38
CA ARG A 23 19.74 -7.91 7.10
C ARG A 23 18.94 -8.81 6.16
N THR A 24 18.40 -9.92 6.69
CA THR A 24 17.57 -10.85 5.92
C THR A 24 16.28 -10.18 5.46
N MET A 25 15.58 -9.47 6.35
CA MET A 25 14.34 -8.74 6.01
C MET A 25 14.59 -7.70 4.92
N LYS A 26 15.71 -6.97 4.98
CA LYS A 26 16.09 -6.00 3.94
C LYS A 26 16.30 -6.68 2.59
N ALA A 27 16.95 -7.85 2.56
CA ALA A 27 17.18 -8.59 1.32
C ALA A 27 15.86 -9.10 0.71
N VAL A 28 14.96 -9.63 1.54
CA VAL A 28 13.62 -10.07 1.10
C VAL A 28 12.82 -8.89 0.54
N ALA A 29 12.74 -7.77 1.28
CA ALA A 29 12.05 -6.58 0.82
C ALA A 29 12.60 -6.05 -0.52
N ALA A 30 13.93 -6.00 -0.66
CA ALA A 30 14.57 -5.59 -1.90
C ALA A 30 14.24 -6.52 -3.09
N SER A 31 14.20 -7.83 -2.86
CA SER A 31 13.79 -8.81 -3.89
C SER A 31 12.31 -8.66 -4.27
N SER A 32 11.44 -8.42 -3.29
CA SER A 32 10.00 -8.26 -3.51
C SER A 32 9.66 -7.01 -4.32
N ILE A 33 10.43 -5.92 -4.23
CA ILE A 33 10.21 -4.69 -5.02
C ILE A 33 10.17 -5.03 -6.52
N GLY A 34 11.21 -5.68 -7.04
CA GLY A 34 11.27 -6.04 -8.46
C GLY A 34 10.15 -6.99 -8.88
N GLN A 35 9.75 -7.90 -7.98
CA GLN A 35 8.62 -8.80 -8.22
C GLN A 35 7.31 -8.02 -8.38
N TYR A 36 6.99 -7.10 -7.46
CA TYR A 36 5.77 -6.30 -7.53
C TYR A 36 5.76 -5.36 -8.73
N GLU A 37 6.90 -4.75 -9.07
CA GLU A 37 7.00 -3.94 -10.28
C GLU A 37 6.71 -4.76 -11.54
N ASN A 38 7.25 -5.98 -11.64
CA ASN A 38 6.98 -6.87 -12.76
C ASN A 38 5.51 -7.29 -12.81
N SER A 39 4.88 -7.54 -11.66
CA SER A 39 3.45 -7.84 -11.59
C SER A 39 2.59 -6.69 -12.11
N VAL A 40 2.93 -5.44 -11.77
CA VAL A 40 2.23 -4.25 -12.30
C VAL A 40 2.45 -4.13 -13.81
N ARG A 41 3.69 -4.32 -14.31
CA ARG A 41 3.99 -4.29 -15.74
C ARG A 41 3.22 -5.37 -16.52
N ALA A 42 3.11 -6.58 -15.99
CA ALA A 42 2.37 -7.68 -16.62
C ALA A 42 0.87 -7.38 -16.75
N LEU A 43 0.32 -6.49 -15.90
CA LEU A 43 -1.08 -6.08 -15.97
C LEU A 43 -1.33 -4.90 -16.93
N ALA A 44 -0.27 -4.26 -17.46
CA ALA A 44 -0.40 -3.05 -18.27
C ALA A 44 -1.23 -3.26 -19.54
N ASP A 45 -1.01 -4.37 -20.26
CA ASP A 45 -1.74 -4.68 -21.50
C ASP A 45 -3.22 -4.98 -21.23
N TYR A 46 -3.50 -5.66 -20.11
CA TYR A 46 -4.87 -5.92 -19.68
C TYR A 46 -5.58 -4.61 -19.33
N TYR A 47 -4.93 -3.75 -18.53
CA TYR A 47 -5.45 -2.44 -18.17
C TYR A 47 -5.78 -1.61 -19.42
N HIS A 48 -4.86 -1.54 -20.37
CA HIS A 48 -5.05 -0.81 -21.62
C HIS A 48 -6.23 -1.35 -22.45
N THR A 49 -6.36 -2.67 -22.55
CA THR A 49 -7.46 -3.31 -23.28
C THR A 49 -8.82 -3.00 -22.64
N VAL A 50 -8.91 -3.09 -21.31
CA VAL A 50 -10.14 -2.75 -20.57
C VAL A 50 -10.49 -1.28 -20.73
N GLU A 51 -9.50 -0.38 -20.67
CA GLU A 51 -9.70 1.06 -20.86
C GLU A 51 -10.25 1.37 -22.25
N LEU A 52 -9.66 0.79 -23.31
CA LEU A 52 -10.16 0.95 -24.68
C LEU A 52 -11.59 0.43 -24.83
N GLY A 53 -11.87 -0.77 -24.30
CA GLY A 53 -13.20 -1.37 -24.35
C GLY A 53 -14.24 -0.51 -23.64
N LEU A 54 -13.93 -0.05 -22.43
CA LEU A 54 -14.80 0.84 -21.67
C LEU A 54 -15.01 2.16 -22.42
N GLY A 55 -13.95 2.73 -23.00
CA GLY A 55 -14.03 3.96 -23.81
C GLY A 55 -14.98 3.83 -25.00
N VAL A 56 -15.00 2.68 -25.68
CA VAL A 56 -15.96 2.40 -26.76
C VAL A 56 -17.38 2.27 -26.21
N CYS A 57 -17.59 1.44 -25.18
CA CYS A 57 -18.92 1.24 -24.59
C CYS A 57 -19.53 2.56 -24.09
N LEU A 58 -18.76 3.40 -23.42
CA LEU A 58 -19.22 4.70 -22.92
C LEU A 58 -19.60 5.66 -24.05
N ARG A 59 -18.87 5.64 -25.18
CA ARG A 59 -19.18 6.48 -26.35
C ARG A 59 -20.43 6.00 -27.08
N GLU A 60 -20.60 4.69 -27.23
CA GLU A 60 -21.77 4.10 -27.91
C GLU A 60 -23.06 4.20 -27.07
N SER A 61 -22.94 4.27 -25.74
CA SER A 61 -24.09 4.37 -24.83
C SER A 61 -24.84 5.72 -24.88
N GLY A 62 -24.31 6.73 -25.58
CA GLY A 62 -24.91 8.07 -25.68
C GLY A 62 -25.20 8.71 -24.31
N SER A 63 -26.18 9.63 -24.24
CA SER A 63 -26.63 10.28 -22.99
C SER A 63 -27.43 9.36 -22.04
N THR A 64 -27.43 8.05 -22.28
CA THR A 64 -28.16 7.09 -21.45
C THR A 64 -27.38 6.93 -20.14
N PRO A 65 -27.99 7.18 -18.97
CA PRO A 65 -27.27 7.10 -17.72
C PRO A 65 -26.91 5.64 -17.42
N LEU A 66 -25.64 5.28 -17.63
CA LEU A 66 -25.09 3.99 -17.21
C LEU A 66 -25.01 3.85 -15.69
N ILE A 67 -25.12 4.98 -14.98
CA ILE A 67 -25.26 5.06 -13.53
C ILE A 67 -26.73 5.34 -13.28
N ALA A 68 -27.45 4.41 -12.64
CA ALA A 68 -28.82 4.64 -12.18
C ALA A 68 -28.87 6.01 -11.50
N GLU A 69 -29.85 6.86 -11.87
CA GLU A 69 -30.02 8.18 -11.28
C GLU A 69 -29.90 8.05 -9.76
N ARG A 70 -28.77 8.53 -9.23
CA ARG A 70 -28.50 8.52 -7.80
C ARG A 70 -29.56 9.44 -7.24
N LYS A 71 -30.66 8.85 -6.74
CA LYS A 71 -31.78 9.53 -6.09
C LYS A 71 -31.13 10.57 -5.19
N ARG A 72 -31.22 11.87 -5.57
CA ARG A 72 -30.47 12.96 -4.95
C ARG A 72 -30.55 12.78 -3.44
N GLN A 73 -29.50 12.23 -2.84
CA GLN A 73 -29.40 12.14 -1.39
C GLN A 73 -29.17 13.57 -0.96
N THR A 74 -30.24 14.18 -0.46
CA THR A 74 -30.31 15.54 0.08
C THR A 74 -29.65 15.66 1.45
N ASP A 75 -28.74 14.75 1.77
CA ASP A 75 -27.88 14.82 2.94
C ASP A 75 -26.45 14.77 2.38
N ALA A 76 -25.54 15.61 2.87
CA ALA A 76 -24.16 15.66 2.37
C ALA A 76 -23.58 14.24 2.38
N GLY A 77 -23.63 13.57 1.23
CA GLY A 77 -23.56 12.11 1.16
C GLY A 77 -22.24 11.64 1.74
N ALA A 78 -22.30 10.67 2.65
CA ALA A 78 -21.11 10.09 3.27
C ALA A 78 -20.07 9.72 2.19
N ILE A 79 -18.85 10.24 2.33
CA ILE A 79 -17.74 9.92 1.45
C ILE A 79 -17.23 8.53 1.81
N GLY A 80 -17.26 7.60 0.85
CA GLY A 80 -16.59 6.31 0.98
C GLY A 80 -15.11 6.46 0.65
N VAL A 81 -14.23 6.02 1.54
CA VAL A 81 -12.77 6.11 1.37
C VAL A 81 -12.15 4.73 1.51
N VAL A 82 -11.22 4.40 0.60
CA VAL A 82 -10.39 3.20 0.67
C VAL A 82 -8.94 3.64 0.82
N VAL A 83 -8.27 3.16 1.88
CA VAL A 83 -6.89 3.53 2.22
C VAL A 83 -6.03 2.27 2.20
N PHE A 84 -4.92 2.31 1.46
CA PHE A 84 -3.96 1.21 1.39
C PHE A 84 -2.75 1.50 2.28
N GLY A 85 -2.46 0.59 3.21
CA GLY A 85 -1.26 0.60 4.04
C GLY A 85 -0.45 -0.70 3.87
N SER A 86 0.66 -0.79 4.59
CA SER A 86 1.41 -2.05 4.68
C SER A 86 0.76 -3.02 5.68
N ASP A 87 0.82 -4.31 5.36
CA ASP A 87 0.47 -5.43 6.23
C ASP A 87 1.53 -5.73 7.30
N GLN A 88 2.75 -5.19 7.17
CA GLN A 88 3.88 -5.41 8.07
C GLN A 88 4.29 -4.14 8.83
N GLY A 89 4.94 -4.33 9.98
CA GLY A 89 5.62 -3.27 10.72
C GLY A 89 7.04 -2.98 10.19
N LEU A 90 7.78 -2.09 10.86
CA LEU A 90 9.17 -1.71 10.51
C LEU A 90 9.32 -1.09 9.10
N VAL A 91 8.26 -0.44 8.61
CA VAL A 91 8.21 0.23 7.30
C VAL A 91 8.62 1.71 7.33
N GLY A 92 9.33 2.13 8.38
CA GLY A 92 9.60 3.54 8.64
C GLY A 92 8.30 4.33 8.84
N GLN A 93 8.21 5.52 8.25
CA GLN A 93 7.06 6.42 8.37
C GLN A 93 5.97 6.18 7.30
N PHE A 94 6.04 5.08 6.55
CA PHE A 94 5.15 4.87 5.40
C PHE A 94 3.67 4.94 5.78
N ASN A 95 3.25 4.15 6.78
CA ASN A 95 1.85 4.14 7.21
C ASN A 95 1.43 5.47 7.87
N ASP A 96 2.35 6.14 8.57
CA ASP A 96 2.09 7.44 9.20
C ASP A 96 1.81 8.52 8.14
N VAL A 97 2.62 8.57 7.07
CA VAL A 97 2.43 9.52 5.97
C VAL A 97 1.11 9.28 5.24
N VAL A 98 0.74 8.02 4.99
CA VAL A 98 -0.55 7.66 4.36
C VAL A 98 -1.72 8.08 5.24
N ALA A 99 -1.64 7.83 6.55
CA ALA A 99 -2.68 8.20 7.50
C ALA A 99 -2.83 9.73 7.61
N ASP A 100 -1.72 10.45 7.77
CA ASP A 100 -1.70 11.91 7.85
C ASP A 100 -2.25 12.56 6.59
N TYR A 101 -1.88 12.06 5.42
CA TYR A 101 -2.42 12.55 4.15
C TYR A 101 -3.93 12.33 4.07
N THR A 102 -4.40 11.14 4.45
CA THR A 102 -5.82 10.80 4.43
C THR A 102 -6.62 11.71 5.35
N ILE A 103 -6.16 11.91 6.60
CA ILE A 103 -6.83 12.78 7.58
C ILE A 103 -6.88 14.24 7.12
N LYS A 104 -5.84 14.73 6.43
CA LYS A 104 -5.82 16.11 5.90
C LYS A 104 -6.72 16.31 4.69
N THR A 105 -6.98 15.25 3.92
CA THR A 105 -7.71 15.32 2.65
C THR A 105 -9.23 15.17 2.85
N LEU A 106 -9.65 14.64 4.00
CA LEU A 106 -11.05 14.37 4.36
C LEU A 106 -11.55 15.35 5.42
#